data_AF-A0A973L3W2-F1
#
_entry.id   AF-A0A973L3W2-F1
#
_cell.length_a   1.000
_cell.length_b   1.000
_cell.length_c   1.000
_cell.angle_alpha   90.00
_cell.angle_beta   90.00
_cell.angle_gamma   90.00
#
_symmetry.space_group_name_H-M   'P 1'
#
loop_
_entity.id
_entity.type
_entity.pdbx_description
1 polymer ?
#
loop_
_entity_poly.entity_id
_entity_poly.type
_entity_poly.pdbx_seq_one_letter_code
_entity_poly.pdbx_strand_id
1 'polypeptide(L)'
;GATLYQAVEGHPPYRRDTPMETAYAIAVDPLEPMRKAGSLEPLIEALLSKDPEDRPTAEQTERALRATWSTGPPTDRSSAVPAAVPTGPWDDDSTTHHTSASPPSPPAQAGRSTRRRRRGRRGRVLVPVLALLAAAATAGTLYMSSHRADRDGAGAVTTPPASASPSPVPDGYHLVRADRLGVSFPVPDGWKPKKQPSDDEVTYTDPTGLAGVTIGMVDPAGSHPVGHFKDIEANTKANYSVYRRLRMQETTFRGKPAAVWEFTFQGRARVFRAIDLGYGTAGGREYDIYLSAPESEWSTYRPVFDNVRDGFTEQPR
;
A
#
# COMPACT_ATOMS: atom_id res chain seq x y z
N GLY A 1 4.94 13.64 -13.93
CA GLY A 1 5.25 13.57 -12.49
C GLY A 1 6.35 12.58 -12.18
N ALA A 2 6.05 11.28 -12.19
CA ALA A 2 6.92 10.24 -11.61
C ALA A 2 8.36 10.19 -12.17
N THR A 3 8.54 10.37 -13.48
CA THR A 3 9.87 10.41 -14.11
C THR A 3 10.69 11.60 -13.61
N LEU A 4 10.07 12.77 -13.44
CA LEU A 4 10.74 13.98 -12.96
C LEU A 4 11.09 13.86 -11.48
N TYR A 5 10.17 13.35 -10.66
CA TYR A 5 10.44 13.01 -9.25
C TYR A 5 11.64 12.06 -9.13
N GLN A 6 11.66 10.96 -9.90
CA GLN A 6 12.74 10.00 -9.84
C GLN A 6 14.09 10.58 -10.29
N ALA A 7 14.09 11.44 -11.30
CA ALA A 7 15.31 12.12 -11.76
C ALA A 7 15.91 13.03 -10.67
N VAL A 8 15.05 13.64 -9.84
CA VAL A 8 15.43 14.58 -8.79
C VAL A 8 15.78 13.87 -7.47
N GLU A 9 14.89 13.02 -6.97
CA GLU A 9 15.04 12.36 -5.65
C GLU A 9 15.95 11.12 -5.73
N GLY A 10 16.08 10.51 -6.91
CA GLY A 10 16.88 9.30 -7.16
C GLY A 10 16.11 7.99 -6.92
N HIS A 11 14.84 8.07 -6.53
CA HIS A 11 13.92 6.94 -6.42
C HIS A 11 12.52 7.35 -6.90
N PRO A 12 11.73 6.42 -7.45
CA PRO A 12 10.33 6.68 -7.79
C PRO A 12 9.48 7.01 -6.52
N PRO A 13 8.43 7.86 -6.65
CA PRO A 13 7.68 8.39 -5.50
C PRO A 13 6.84 7.34 -4.76
N TYR A 14 6.36 6.32 -5.47
CA TYR A 14 5.38 5.36 -4.94
C TYR A 14 5.84 3.90 -5.05
N ARG A 15 7.12 3.64 -5.35
CA ARG A 15 7.59 2.25 -5.51
C ARG A 15 7.47 1.51 -4.19
N ARG A 16 6.84 0.34 -4.27
CA ARG A 16 6.75 -0.64 -3.20
C ARG A 16 7.31 -1.98 -3.67
N ASP A 17 7.38 -2.92 -2.74
CA ASP A 17 7.94 -4.24 -2.99
C ASP A 17 7.06 -5.06 -3.94
N THR A 18 5.77 -4.73 -4.03
CA THR A 18 4.85 -5.33 -4.99
C THR A 18 4.20 -4.30 -5.93
N PRO A 19 3.80 -4.71 -7.16
CA PRO A 19 3.05 -3.85 -8.08
C PRO A 19 1.71 -3.36 -7.50
N MET A 20 1.01 -4.18 -6.71
CA MET A 20 -0.26 -3.80 -6.08
C MET A 20 -0.06 -2.73 -5.01
N GLU A 21 0.92 -2.87 -4.13
CA GLU A 21 1.25 -1.83 -3.17
C GLU A 21 1.72 -0.55 -3.87
N THR A 22 2.42 -0.67 -5.01
CA THR A 22 2.81 0.49 -5.81
C THR A 22 1.59 1.19 -6.42
N ALA A 23 0.62 0.44 -6.93
CA ALA A 23 -0.64 0.99 -7.44
C ALA A 23 -1.47 1.64 -6.33
N TYR A 24 -1.57 1.00 -5.16
CA TYR A 24 -2.21 1.57 -3.97
C TYR A 24 -1.50 2.85 -3.53
N ALA A 25 -0.17 2.86 -3.46
CA ALA A 25 0.60 4.05 -3.11
C ALA A 25 0.41 5.19 -4.13
N ILE A 26 0.33 4.86 -5.43
CA ILE A 26 -0.02 5.84 -6.46
C ILE A 26 -1.41 6.45 -6.21
N ALA A 27 -2.37 5.65 -5.75
CA ALA A 27 -3.75 6.10 -5.54
C ALA A 27 -3.95 6.85 -4.20
N VAL A 28 -3.43 6.33 -3.10
CA VAL A 28 -3.85 6.72 -1.74
C VAL A 28 -2.72 7.35 -0.93
N ASP A 29 -1.49 6.87 -1.09
CA ASP A 29 -0.41 7.34 -0.22
C ASP A 29 -0.06 8.81 -0.52
N PRO A 30 0.14 9.63 0.52
CA PRO A 30 0.60 10.99 0.33
C PRO A 30 2.00 10.98 -0.30
N LEU A 31 2.31 12.03 -1.08
CA LEU A 31 3.64 12.21 -1.64
C LEU A 31 4.64 12.43 -0.49
N GLU A 32 5.71 11.64 -0.45
CA GLU A 32 6.79 11.86 0.52
C GLU A 32 7.44 13.23 0.28
N PRO A 33 7.74 14.02 1.34
CA PRO A 33 8.39 15.31 1.19
C PRO A 33 9.69 15.21 0.39
N MET A 34 9.81 16.04 -0.66
CA MET A 34 10.97 16.04 -1.53
C MET A 34 12.14 16.75 -0.85
N ARG A 35 13.32 16.13 -0.83
CA ARG A 35 14.51 16.71 -0.18
C ARG A 35 15.44 17.41 -1.15
N LYS A 36 15.33 17.08 -2.45
CA LYS A 36 16.23 17.53 -3.52
C LYS A 36 15.52 18.38 -4.57
N ALA A 37 14.19 18.44 -4.55
CA ALA A 37 13.42 19.11 -5.60
C ALA A 37 13.54 20.63 -5.66
N GLY A 38 13.78 21.31 -4.54
CA GLY A 38 13.99 22.77 -4.53
C GLY A 38 12.88 23.51 -5.28
N SER A 39 13.22 24.33 -6.28
CA SER A 39 12.24 25.07 -7.08
C SER A 39 11.32 24.21 -7.96
N LEU A 40 11.65 22.93 -8.17
CA LEU A 40 10.81 21.99 -8.94
C LEU A 40 9.72 21.31 -8.10
N GLU A 41 9.78 21.40 -6.77
CA GLU A 41 8.85 20.75 -5.86
C GLU A 41 7.37 21.05 -6.18
N PRO A 42 6.94 22.32 -6.32
CA PRO A 42 5.53 22.62 -6.60
C PRO A 42 5.04 22.04 -7.93
N LEU A 43 5.91 22.00 -8.94
CA LEU A 43 5.56 21.45 -10.24
C LEU A 43 5.49 19.92 -10.21
N ILE A 44 6.42 19.27 -9.51
CA ILE A 44 6.42 17.82 -9.35
C ILE A 44 5.19 17.38 -8.57
N GLU A 45 4.82 18.10 -7.52
CA GLU A 45 3.61 17.87 -6.74
C GLU A 45 2.34 18.00 -7.59
N ALA A 46 2.19 19.11 -8.34
CA ALA A 46 1.05 19.31 -9.23
C ALA A 46 0.95 18.21 -10.32
N LEU A 47 2.07 17.81 -10.90
CA LEU A 47 2.14 16.71 -11.88
C LEU A 47 1.89 15.32 -11.28
N LEU A 48 1.97 15.18 -9.95
CA LEU A 48 1.68 13.97 -9.19
C LEU A 48 0.33 14.05 -8.46
N SER A 49 -0.48 15.07 -8.75
CA SER A 49 -1.84 15.18 -8.20
C SER A 49 -2.63 13.90 -8.47
N LYS A 50 -3.39 13.47 -7.45
CA LYS A 50 -4.18 12.25 -7.51
C LYS A 50 -5.29 12.40 -8.54
N ASP A 51 -5.98 13.53 -8.50
CA ASP A 51 -7.02 13.88 -9.46
C ASP A 51 -6.39 14.33 -10.79
N PRO A 52 -6.72 13.69 -11.93
CA PRO A 52 -6.13 14.04 -13.22
C PRO A 52 -6.45 15.47 -13.68
N GLU A 53 -7.59 16.03 -13.25
CA GLU A 53 -8.07 17.36 -13.63
C GLU A 53 -7.23 18.50 -13.00
N ASP A 54 -6.62 18.23 -11.85
CA ASP A 54 -5.73 19.18 -11.16
C ASP A 54 -4.31 19.19 -11.75
N ARG A 55 -4.01 18.25 -12.65
CA ARG A 55 -2.68 18.15 -13.25
C ARG A 55 -2.53 19.23 -14.33
N PRO A 56 -1.38 19.95 -14.36
CA PRO A 56 -1.13 20.92 -15.40
C PRO A 56 -1.06 20.24 -16.77
N THR A 57 -1.50 20.94 -17.81
CA THR A 57 -1.35 20.48 -19.19
C THR A 57 0.13 20.38 -19.58
N ALA A 58 0.41 19.73 -20.72
CA ALA A 58 1.76 19.64 -21.25
C ALA A 58 2.37 21.04 -21.50
N GLU A 59 1.60 21.99 -22.04
CA GLU A 59 2.05 23.36 -22.31
C GLU A 59 2.31 24.15 -21.03
N GLN A 60 1.45 23.99 -20.02
CA GLN A 60 1.64 24.59 -18.70
C GLN A 60 2.90 24.02 -18.02
N THR A 61 3.13 22.72 -18.12
CA THR A 61 4.29 22.03 -17.58
C THR A 61 5.58 22.50 -18.26
N GLU A 62 5.61 22.59 -19.59
CA GLU A 62 6.76 23.11 -20.33
C GLU A 62 7.09 24.54 -19.94
N ARG A 63 6.07 25.39 -19.80
CA ARG A 63 6.23 26.79 -19.36
C ARG A 63 6.81 26.87 -17.95
N ALA A 64 6.34 26.04 -17.02
CA ALA A 64 6.84 25.99 -15.65
C ALA A 64 8.29 25.46 -15.57
N LEU A 65 8.64 24.44 -16.36
CA LEU A 65 10.02 23.94 -16.47
C LEU A 65 10.96 25.00 -17.06
N ARG A 66 10.51 25.78 -18.06
CA ARG A 66 11.30 26.88 -18.63
C ARG A 66 11.51 28.01 -17.63
N ALA A 67 10.50 28.33 -16.82
CA ALA A 67 10.58 29.36 -15.81
C ALA A 67 11.59 29.00 -14.69
N THR A 68 11.57 27.74 -14.23
CA THR A 68 12.51 27.22 -13.23
C THR A 68 13.94 27.09 -13.75
N TRP A 69 14.14 26.83 -15.05
CA TRP A 69 15.47 26.86 -15.68
C TRP A 69 16.04 28.28 -15.84
N SER A 70 15.15 29.26 -16.07
CA SER A 70 15.53 30.67 -16.26
C SER A 70 15.84 31.38 -14.94
N THR A 71 15.46 30.78 -13.82
CA THR A 71 15.88 31.13 -12.46
C THR A 71 16.95 30.13 -12.04
N GLY A 72 18.22 30.40 -12.35
CA GLY A 72 19.35 29.61 -11.83
C GLY A 72 19.33 29.50 -10.29
N PRO A 73 20.22 28.70 -9.66
CA PRO A 73 20.27 28.60 -8.19
C PRO A 73 20.30 30.00 -7.59
N PRO A 74 19.69 30.24 -6.42
CA PRO A 74 19.78 31.53 -5.77
C PRO A 74 21.26 31.82 -5.55
N THR A 75 21.85 32.61 -6.46
CA THR A 75 23.08 33.33 -6.18
C THR A 75 22.70 34.20 -5.02
N ASP A 76 23.24 33.79 -3.86
CA ASP A 76 23.37 34.56 -2.66
C ASP A 76 23.40 36.04 -3.03
N ARG A 77 22.27 36.72 -2.88
CA ARG A 77 22.26 38.18 -2.92
C ARG A 77 22.86 38.60 -1.60
N SER A 78 24.19 38.46 -1.56
CA SER A 78 25.07 39.11 -0.62
C SER A 78 24.56 40.53 -0.47
N SER A 79 23.96 40.81 0.69
CA SER A 79 23.68 42.15 1.14
C SER A 79 24.99 42.91 1.06
N ALA A 80 25.12 43.77 0.06
CA ALA A 80 26.20 44.73 -0.02
C ALA A 80 26.03 45.73 1.13
N VAL A 81 26.93 45.65 2.11
CA VAL A 81 27.25 46.76 3.01
C VAL A 81 28.73 47.09 2.76
N PRO A 82 29.10 48.33 2.39
CA PRO A 82 30.47 48.69 2.05
C PRO A 82 31.24 49.22 3.27
N ALA A 83 32.48 48.76 3.47
CA ALA A 83 33.54 49.46 4.20
C ALA A 83 34.86 48.72 3.95
N ALA A 84 35.79 49.22 3.15
CA ALA A 84 36.75 50.30 3.41
C ALA A 84 38.16 49.72 3.68
N VAL A 85 39.10 50.12 2.83
CA VAL A 85 40.53 49.81 2.79
C VAL A 85 41.26 50.48 3.97
N PRO A 86 42.40 49.95 4.45
CA PRO A 86 43.63 50.72 4.20
C PRO A 86 44.88 49.87 3.86
N THR A 87 45.70 50.48 3.04
CA THR A 87 47.00 50.07 2.49
C THR A 87 48.18 50.52 3.36
N GLY A 88 49.11 49.60 3.65
CA GLY A 88 50.57 49.79 3.86
C GLY A 88 51.05 50.48 5.16
N PRO A 89 52.38 50.56 5.42
CA PRO A 89 53.54 50.05 4.65
C PRO A 89 54.65 49.36 5.49
N TRP A 90 55.67 48.90 4.75
CA TRP A 90 56.97 48.26 5.02
C TRP A 90 57.81 48.85 6.18
N ASP A 91 58.58 48.01 6.88
CA ASP A 91 60.07 48.04 6.84
C ASP A 91 60.73 46.98 7.75
N ASP A 92 61.95 46.62 7.33
CA ASP A 92 62.99 45.74 7.87
C ASP A 92 63.25 45.82 9.39
N ASP A 93 63.58 44.68 10.03
CA ASP A 93 64.91 44.49 10.66
C ASP A 93 65.14 43.02 11.06
N SER A 94 66.40 42.63 10.98
CA SER A 94 66.97 41.32 11.26
C SER A 94 67.01 41.00 12.76
N THR A 95 67.15 39.72 13.14
CA THR A 95 68.25 39.18 14.00
C THR A 95 67.93 37.80 14.63
N THR A 96 68.87 36.86 14.45
CA THR A 96 69.23 35.65 15.22
C THR A 96 68.35 34.39 15.26
N HIS A 97 68.76 33.40 14.45
CA HIS A 97 69.37 32.13 14.83
C HIS A 97 68.92 31.34 16.09
N HIS A 98 68.36 30.15 15.78
CA HIS A 98 68.60 28.82 16.35
C HIS A 98 68.11 28.49 17.78
N THR A 99 67.18 27.53 17.88
CA THR A 99 67.47 26.16 18.37
C THR A 99 66.23 25.26 18.39
N SER A 100 66.45 24.03 17.89
CA SER A 100 65.77 22.76 18.18
C SER A 100 64.42 22.38 17.56
N ALA A 101 64.55 21.31 16.76
CA ALA A 101 63.76 20.08 16.73
C ALA A 101 62.81 19.88 15.53
N SER A 102 63.30 19.03 14.63
CA SER A 102 62.69 18.47 13.40
C SER A 102 61.65 17.35 13.71
N PRO A 103 61.14 16.60 12.71
CA PRO A 103 59.90 16.90 11.96
C PRO A 103 58.90 15.71 11.96
N PRO A 104 57.69 15.84 11.38
CA PRO A 104 56.96 14.69 10.84
C PRO A 104 57.04 14.62 9.31
N SER A 105 57.18 13.38 8.82
CA SER A 105 57.28 12.98 7.41
C SER A 105 55.98 13.13 6.58
N PRO A 106 56.08 13.08 5.23
CA PRO A 106 55.06 13.56 4.28
C PRO A 106 54.06 12.49 3.78
N PRO A 107 53.12 12.84 2.86
CA PRO A 107 51.88 12.12 2.60
C PRO A 107 51.83 11.29 1.29
N ALA A 108 50.68 10.61 1.13
CA ALA A 108 50.00 10.19 -0.12
C ALA A 108 50.55 8.99 -0.90
N GLN A 109 49.69 7.99 -1.17
CA GLN A 109 49.04 7.82 -2.49
C GLN A 109 48.09 6.60 -2.55
N ALA A 110 47.17 6.70 -3.51
CA ALA A 110 46.06 5.83 -3.79
C ALA A 110 46.44 4.48 -4.41
N GLY A 111 45.58 3.47 -4.20
CA GLY A 111 45.63 2.19 -4.92
C GLY A 111 44.26 1.51 -4.94
N ARG A 112 43.68 1.39 -6.14
CA ARG A 112 42.36 0.82 -6.42
C ARG A 112 42.32 -0.71 -6.30
N SER A 113 41.23 -1.18 -5.68
CA SER A 113 40.31 -2.23 -6.16
C SER A 113 40.63 -3.73 -6.05
N THR A 114 39.55 -4.43 -5.63
CA THR A 114 39.14 -5.82 -5.88
C THR A 114 39.63 -6.94 -4.96
N ARG A 115 38.76 -7.38 -4.03
CA ARG A 115 38.43 -8.82 -3.92
C ARG A 115 37.13 -9.08 -3.16
N ARG A 116 36.07 -9.27 -3.94
CA ARG A 116 35.05 -10.34 -3.86
C ARG A 116 35.09 -11.20 -2.58
N ARG A 117 34.08 -11.07 -1.71
CA ARG A 117 33.58 -12.17 -0.86
C ARG A 117 32.06 -12.26 -0.95
N ARG A 118 31.62 -13.22 -1.77
CA ARG A 118 30.29 -13.83 -1.72
C ARG A 118 30.09 -14.43 -0.32
N ARG A 119 29.04 -14.03 0.39
CA ARG A 119 28.45 -14.85 1.45
C ARG A 119 26.96 -14.96 1.15
N GLY A 120 26.58 -16.13 0.63
CA GLY A 120 25.21 -16.45 0.28
C GLY A 120 24.34 -16.54 1.52
N ARG A 121 23.25 -15.77 1.53
CA ARG A 121 22.10 -16.04 2.38
C ARG A 121 20.99 -16.55 1.47
N ARG A 122 20.67 -17.84 1.61
CA ARG A 122 19.46 -18.45 1.09
C ARG A 122 18.29 -17.81 1.86
N GLY A 123 17.72 -16.75 1.32
CA GLY A 123 16.47 -16.16 1.79
C GLY A 123 15.32 -16.81 1.02
N ARG A 124 14.61 -17.73 1.66
CA ARG A 124 13.27 -18.13 1.23
C ARG A 124 12.38 -16.90 1.36
N VAL A 125 11.93 -16.31 0.25
CA VAL A 125 10.97 -15.20 0.27
C VAL A 125 9.62 -15.76 -0.11
N LEU A 126 8.77 -15.84 0.91
CA LEU A 126 7.36 -16.22 0.85
C LEU A 126 6.58 -15.16 0.07
N VAL A 127 5.68 -15.62 -0.79
CA VAL A 127 4.82 -14.76 -1.63
C VAL A 127 3.72 -14.15 -0.76
N PRO A 128 3.54 -12.81 -0.72
CA PRO A 128 2.28 -12.25 -0.27
C PRO A 128 1.30 -12.28 -1.44
N VAL A 129 0.22 -13.03 -1.23
CA VAL A 129 -0.94 -13.18 -2.10
C VAL A 129 -2.00 -12.24 -1.51
N LEU A 130 -2.42 -11.26 -2.32
CA LEU A 130 -3.57 -10.35 -2.20
C LEU A 130 -3.64 -9.33 -1.04
N ALA A 131 -3.23 -8.10 -1.35
CA ALA A 131 -3.83 -6.86 -0.82
C ALA A 131 -4.77 -6.30 -1.90
N LEU A 132 -5.99 -6.86 -1.99
CA LEU A 132 -6.93 -6.57 -3.09
C LEU A 132 -8.31 -6.09 -2.61
N LEU A 133 -8.54 -5.96 -1.30
CA LEU A 133 -9.88 -5.69 -0.77
C LEU A 133 -10.12 -4.25 -0.28
N ALA A 134 -9.08 -3.44 -0.11
CA ALA A 134 -9.24 -2.06 0.42
C ALA A 134 -9.30 -0.93 -0.64
N ALA A 135 -9.74 -1.20 -1.88
CA ALA A 135 -9.68 -0.22 -2.98
C ALA A 135 -11.05 0.23 -3.54
N ALA A 136 -12.14 0.18 -2.76
CA ALA A 136 -13.49 0.54 -3.24
C ALA A 136 -14.12 1.82 -2.65
N ALA A 137 -13.37 2.65 -1.92
CA ALA A 137 -13.95 3.80 -1.23
C ALA A 137 -13.77 5.19 -1.91
N THR A 138 -13.24 5.29 -3.13
CA THR A 138 -12.96 6.60 -3.78
C THR A 138 -13.68 6.86 -5.12
N ALA A 139 -14.76 6.13 -5.44
CA ALA A 139 -15.57 6.39 -6.63
C ALA A 139 -17.01 6.90 -6.35
N GLY A 140 -17.37 7.13 -5.09
CA GLY A 140 -18.74 7.49 -4.67
C GLY A 140 -19.05 8.99 -4.57
N THR A 141 -18.10 9.89 -4.86
CA THR A 141 -18.22 11.32 -4.52
C THR A 141 -18.88 12.21 -5.59
N LEU A 142 -19.44 11.66 -6.67
CA LEU A 142 -20.12 12.48 -7.71
C LEU A 142 -21.51 11.99 -8.15
N TYR A 143 -22.28 11.29 -7.29
CA TYR A 143 -23.66 10.91 -7.64
C TYR A 143 -24.70 11.08 -6.53
N MET A 144 -24.55 12.07 -5.65
CA MET A 144 -25.64 12.47 -4.74
C MET A 144 -26.00 13.94 -4.88
N SER A 145 -26.71 14.24 -5.97
CA SER A 145 -27.63 15.37 -6.01
C SER A 145 -28.85 15.01 -6.86
N SER A 146 -29.68 14.10 -6.37
CA SER A 146 -31.13 14.13 -6.54
C SER A 146 -31.76 12.97 -5.76
N HIS A 147 -32.97 13.20 -5.24
CA HIS A 147 -33.82 12.26 -4.49
C HIS A 147 -33.58 12.18 -2.98
N ARG A 148 -33.73 13.34 -2.32
CA ARG A 148 -34.51 13.39 -1.08
C ARG A 148 -35.97 13.11 -1.43
N ALA A 149 -36.53 12.06 -0.87
CA ALA A 149 -37.96 11.93 -0.69
C ALA A 149 -38.22 11.22 0.64
N ASP A 150 -39.06 11.87 1.43
CA ASP A 150 -39.47 11.55 2.78
C ASP A 150 -40.01 10.12 2.96
N ARG A 151 -39.90 9.62 4.19
CA ARG A 151 -41.00 8.94 4.89
C ARG A 151 -40.69 8.79 6.38
N ASP A 152 -41.40 9.56 7.19
CA ASP A 152 -41.71 9.26 8.58
C ASP A 152 -42.52 7.96 8.70
N GLY A 153 -42.32 7.22 9.79
CA GLY A 153 -43.19 6.07 10.12
C GLY A 153 -42.69 5.14 11.23
N ALA A 154 -42.90 5.57 12.48
CA ALA A 154 -43.30 4.78 13.65
C ALA A 154 -42.71 3.36 13.92
N GLY A 155 -41.89 3.28 14.97
CA GLY A 155 -42.03 2.40 16.14
C GLY A 155 -42.44 0.93 15.98
N ALA A 156 -41.48 0.04 16.28
CA ALA A 156 -41.73 -1.19 17.04
C ALA A 156 -40.42 -1.64 17.74
N VAL A 157 -40.39 -1.54 19.07
CA VAL A 157 -39.33 -2.12 19.91
C VAL A 157 -39.43 -3.63 19.79
N THR A 158 -38.49 -4.24 19.09
CA THR A 158 -38.36 -5.70 19.03
C THR A 158 -37.22 -6.12 19.94
N THR A 159 -37.55 -6.94 20.92
CA THR A 159 -36.66 -7.57 21.90
C THR A 159 -35.44 -8.21 21.20
N PRO A 160 -34.20 -8.02 21.69
CA PRO A 160 -33.02 -8.66 21.08
C PRO A 160 -33.14 -10.19 21.22
N PRO A 161 -32.97 -10.98 20.14
CA PRO A 161 -32.82 -12.41 20.30
C PRO A 161 -31.50 -12.72 21.01
N ALA A 162 -31.53 -13.78 21.81
CA ALA A 162 -30.45 -14.31 22.63
C ALA A 162 -29.11 -14.36 21.87
N SER A 163 -28.05 -13.96 22.57
CA SER A 163 -26.66 -14.12 22.15
C SER A 163 -26.44 -15.48 21.49
N ALA A 164 -26.21 -15.47 20.18
CA ALA A 164 -25.71 -16.62 19.47
C ALA A 164 -24.39 -17.02 20.13
N SER A 165 -24.40 -18.15 20.83
CA SER A 165 -23.15 -18.78 21.29
C SER A 165 -22.32 -19.06 20.03
N PRO A 166 -21.03 -18.71 19.98
CA PRO A 166 -20.22 -18.98 18.81
C PRO A 166 -20.26 -20.49 18.54
N SER A 167 -20.47 -20.87 17.27
CA SER A 167 -20.30 -22.25 16.82
C SER A 167 -18.98 -22.79 17.41
N PRO A 168 -18.97 -24.00 17.99
CA PRO A 168 -17.74 -24.55 18.54
C PRO A 168 -16.68 -24.52 17.45
N VAL A 169 -15.51 -24.00 17.81
CA VAL A 169 -14.35 -23.95 16.92
C VAL A 169 -14.08 -25.38 16.44
N PRO A 170 -13.98 -25.64 15.11
CA PRO A 170 -13.75 -26.99 14.61
C PRO A 170 -12.46 -27.60 15.15
N ASP A 171 -12.39 -28.93 15.21
CA ASP A 171 -11.17 -29.63 15.61
C ASP A 171 -9.98 -29.24 14.72
N GLY A 172 -8.84 -28.93 15.34
CA GLY A 172 -7.64 -28.45 14.64
C GLY A 172 -7.69 -26.97 14.24
N TYR A 173 -8.61 -26.19 14.82
CA TYR A 173 -8.68 -24.74 14.67
C TYR A 173 -8.61 -24.06 16.05
N HIS A 174 -8.17 -22.81 16.06
CA HIS A 174 -8.29 -21.90 17.19
C HIS A 174 -9.07 -20.65 16.78
N LEU A 175 -9.77 -20.04 17.74
CA LEU A 175 -10.48 -18.80 17.49
C LEU A 175 -9.51 -17.62 17.48
N VAL A 176 -9.57 -16.82 16.42
CA VAL A 176 -8.91 -15.52 16.32
C VAL A 176 -9.93 -14.42 16.57
N ARG A 177 -9.54 -13.41 17.35
CA ARG A 177 -10.25 -12.14 17.46
C ARG A 177 -9.45 -11.06 16.76
N ALA A 178 -10.06 -10.38 15.80
CA ALA A 178 -9.48 -9.26 15.09
C ALA A 178 -10.21 -7.99 15.53
N ASP A 179 -9.77 -7.43 16.67
CA ASP A 179 -10.48 -6.35 17.36
C ASP A 179 -10.63 -5.09 16.48
N ARG A 180 -9.63 -4.78 15.65
CA ARG A 180 -9.67 -3.64 14.72
C ARG A 180 -10.74 -3.79 13.64
N LEU A 181 -10.95 -5.02 13.18
CA LEU A 181 -12.01 -5.35 12.23
C LEU A 181 -13.36 -5.53 12.93
N GLY A 182 -13.38 -5.72 14.25
CA GLY A 182 -14.57 -6.02 15.02
C GLY A 182 -15.14 -7.40 14.70
N VAL A 183 -14.29 -8.41 14.46
CA VAL A 183 -14.72 -9.76 14.07
C VAL A 183 -13.96 -10.85 14.81
N SER A 184 -14.48 -12.06 14.75
CA SER A 184 -13.80 -13.28 15.18
C SER A 184 -14.04 -14.40 14.17
N PHE A 185 -13.08 -15.30 14.00
CA PHE A 185 -13.19 -16.41 13.06
C PHE A 185 -12.21 -17.53 13.42
N PRO A 186 -12.51 -18.79 13.09
CA PRO A 186 -11.61 -19.91 13.33
C PRO A 186 -10.47 -19.92 12.31
N VAL A 187 -9.26 -20.23 12.76
CA VAL A 187 -8.07 -20.38 11.92
C VAL A 187 -7.43 -21.74 12.20
N PRO A 188 -6.97 -22.49 11.18
CA PRO A 188 -6.33 -23.79 11.43
C PRO A 188 -5.09 -23.65 12.30
N ASP A 189 -4.85 -24.64 13.14
CA ASP A 189 -3.67 -24.67 14.00
C ASP A 189 -2.38 -24.67 13.19
N GLY A 190 -1.39 -23.92 13.68
CA GLY A 190 -0.11 -23.75 13.03
C GLY A 190 -0.07 -22.67 11.93
N TRP A 191 -1.22 -22.16 11.47
CA TRP A 191 -1.25 -21.00 10.56
C TRP A 191 -0.82 -19.74 11.30
N LYS A 192 -0.13 -18.84 10.60
CA LYS A 192 0.48 -17.64 11.19
C LYS A 192 -0.04 -16.36 10.54
N PRO A 193 -0.26 -15.30 11.34
CA PRO A 193 -0.64 -14.01 10.79
C PRO A 193 0.51 -13.43 9.97
N LYS A 194 0.19 -12.80 8.84
CA LYS A 194 1.12 -11.95 8.09
C LYS A 194 1.11 -10.54 8.67
N LYS A 195 2.26 -9.86 8.59
CA LYS A 195 2.35 -8.44 8.90
C LYS A 195 1.60 -7.68 7.80
N GLN A 196 0.53 -6.98 8.19
CA GLN A 196 -0.31 -6.23 7.27
C GLN A 196 0.17 -4.76 7.16
N PRO A 197 -0.03 -4.11 6.01
CA PRO A 197 0.25 -2.69 5.84
C PRO A 197 -0.85 -1.79 6.40
N SER A 198 -2.08 -2.31 6.53
CA SER A 198 -3.25 -1.59 7.05
C SER A 198 -3.96 -2.42 8.14
N ASP A 199 -4.87 -1.75 8.83
CA ASP A 199 -5.69 -2.33 9.90
C ASP A 199 -7.04 -2.88 9.41
N ASP A 200 -7.34 -2.71 8.12
CA ASP A 200 -8.61 -3.08 7.47
C ASP A 200 -8.60 -4.51 6.90
N GLU A 201 -7.51 -5.25 7.11
CA GLU A 201 -7.45 -6.66 6.77
C GLU A 201 -6.54 -7.45 7.71
N VAL A 202 -6.79 -8.75 7.83
CA VAL A 202 -5.91 -9.70 8.49
C VAL A 202 -5.76 -10.96 7.66
N THR A 203 -4.51 -11.42 7.48
CA THR A 203 -4.21 -12.62 6.69
C THR A 203 -3.50 -13.66 7.54
N TYR A 204 -3.99 -14.90 7.51
CA TYR A 204 -3.32 -16.07 8.09
C TYR A 204 -2.84 -16.98 6.96
N THR A 205 -1.60 -17.44 7.05
CA THR A 205 -0.98 -18.31 6.03
C THR A 205 -0.58 -19.64 6.64
N ASP A 206 -0.70 -20.69 5.85
CA ASP A 206 -0.26 -22.03 6.22
C ASP A 206 1.27 -22.10 6.45
N PRO A 207 1.78 -23.15 7.12
CA PRO A 207 3.21 -23.30 7.38
C PRO A 207 4.12 -23.30 6.13
N THR A 208 3.59 -23.70 4.97
CA THR A 208 4.35 -23.69 3.70
C THR A 208 4.39 -22.30 3.05
N GLY A 209 3.44 -21.43 3.39
CA GLY A 209 3.32 -20.10 2.82
C GLY A 209 2.53 -20.02 1.53
N LEU A 210 1.90 -21.11 1.12
CA LEU A 210 1.26 -21.26 -0.18
C LEU A 210 -0.25 -21.04 -0.10
N ALA A 211 -0.88 -21.34 1.03
CA ALA A 211 -2.29 -21.08 1.23
C ALA A 211 -2.49 -19.97 2.25
N GLY A 212 -3.44 -19.08 1.98
CA GLY A 212 -3.75 -17.95 2.85
C GLY A 212 -5.23 -17.67 2.91
N VAL A 213 -5.74 -17.41 4.11
CA VAL A 213 -7.07 -16.85 4.35
C VAL A 213 -6.92 -15.41 4.77
N THR A 214 -7.69 -14.52 4.14
CA THR A 214 -7.71 -13.09 4.40
C THR A 214 -9.12 -12.69 4.78
N ILE A 215 -9.23 -11.93 5.85
CA ILE A 215 -10.45 -11.25 6.24
C ILE A 215 -10.24 -9.77 5.97
N GLY A 216 -11.02 -9.20 5.06
CA GLY A 216 -10.99 -7.79 4.70
C GLY A 216 -12.24 -7.06 5.21
N MET A 217 -12.13 -5.75 5.33
CA MET A 217 -13.21 -4.86 5.70
C MET A 217 -13.14 -3.57 4.87
N VAL A 218 -14.29 -3.13 4.36
CA VAL A 218 -14.45 -1.85 3.69
C VAL A 218 -15.57 -1.07 4.39
N ASP A 219 -15.27 0.17 4.80
CA ASP A 219 -16.21 1.04 5.51
C ASP A 219 -15.93 2.52 5.12
N PRO A 220 -16.84 3.18 4.36
CA PRO A 220 -18.08 2.66 3.82
C PRO A 220 -17.87 1.80 2.56
N ALA A 221 -18.70 0.77 2.42
CA ALA A 221 -18.81 -0.09 1.25
C ALA A 221 -19.34 0.70 0.05
N GLY A 222 -18.79 0.38 -1.12
CA GLY A 222 -19.17 0.99 -2.39
C GLY A 222 -20.49 0.45 -2.94
N SER A 223 -20.44 -0.12 -4.15
CA SER A 223 -21.61 -0.69 -4.83
C SER A 223 -22.06 -2.02 -4.19
N HIS A 224 -23.16 -2.61 -4.68
CA HIS A 224 -23.61 -3.94 -4.25
C HIS A 224 -22.47 -4.99 -4.42
N PRO A 225 -22.34 -6.04 -3.59
CA PRO A 225 -21.17 -6.93 -3.58
C PRO A 225 -20.74 -7.51 -4.95
N VAL A 226 -21.68 -7.82 -5.85
CA VAL A 226 -21.34 -8.25 -7.23
C VAL A 226 -20.78 -7.12 -8.08
N GLY A 227 -21.24 -5.89 -7.90
CA GLY A 227 -20.64 -4.70 -8.51
C GLY A 227 -19.20 -4.54 -8.06
N HIS A 228 -18.98 -4.57 -6.74
CA HIS A 228 -17.65 -4.52 -6.15
C HIS A 228 -16.70 -5.59 -6.74
N PHE A 229 -17.17 -6.84 -6.83
CA PHE A 229 -16.40 -7.93 -7.44
C PHE A 229 -16.06 -7.74 -8.92
N LYS A 230 -16.94 -7.11 -9.71
CA LYS A 230 -16.64 -6.77 -11.11
C LYS A 230 -15.55 -5.70 -11.20
N ASP A 231 -15.58 -4.71 -10.32
CA ASP A 231 -14.61 -3.62 -10.29
C ASP A 231 -13.21 -4.15 -9.95
N ILE A 232 -13.10 -5.00 -8.93
CA ILE A 232 -11.81 -5.62 -8.54
C ILE A 232 -11.35 -6.71 -9.53
N GLU A 233 -12.26 -7.39 -10.24
CA GLU A 233 -11.91 -8.38 -11.26
C GLU A 233 -11.14 -7.73 -12.43
N ALA A 234 -11.53 -6.51 -12.84
CA ALA A 234 -10.85 -5.79 -13.92
C ALA A 234 -9.36 -5.56 -13.60
N ASN A 235 -9.07 -5.11 -12.38
CA ASN A 235 -7.69 -4.96 -11.90
C ASN A 235 -6.98 -6.32 -11.76
N THR A 236 -7.68 -7.33 -11.24
CA THR A 236 -7.11 -8.68 -11.07
C THR A 236 -6.64 -9.26 -12.41
N LYS A 237 -7.44 -9.12 -13.47
CA LYS A 237 -7.06 -9.56 -14.83
C LYS A 237 -5.79 -8.90 -15.34
N ALA A 238 -5.59 -7.61 -15.05
CA ALA A 238 -4.41 -6.87 -15.50
C ALA A 238 -3.11 -7.33 -14.80
N ASN A 239 -3.21 -7.88 -13.59
CA ASN A 239 -2.06 -8.25 -12.77
C ASN A 239 -1.56 -9.69 -12.96
N TYR A 240 -2.32 -10.53 -13.68
CA TYR A 240 -1.95 -11.91 -13.93
C TYR A 240 -1.91 -12.22 -15.42
N SER A 241 -0.81 -12.80 -15.88
CA SER A 241 -0.64 -13.20 -17.29
C SER A 241 -1.65 -14.26 -17.72
N VAL A 242 -2.15 -15.06 -16.78
CA VAL A 242 -3.23 -16.01 -16.98
C VAL A 242 -4.22 -15.84 -15.84
N TYR A 243 -5.47 -15.58 -16.20
CA TYR A 243 -6.61 -15.46 -15.30
C TYR A 243 -7.81 -16.17 -15.91
N ARG A 244 -8.60 -16.85 -15.08
CA ARG A 244 -9.87 -17.45 -15.48
C ARG A 244 -10.88 -17.35 -14.35
N ARG A 245 -11.99 -16.66 -14.58
CA ARG A 245 -13.15 -16.68 -13.70
C ARG A 245 -13.83 -18.04 -13.76
N LEU A 246 -14.03 -18.68 -12.62
CA LEU A 246 -14.79 -19.92 -12.49
C LEU A 246 -16.26 -19.63 -12.21
N ARG A 247 -16.54 -18.73 -11.25
CA ARG A 247 -17.89 -18.23 -10.97
C ARG A 247 -17.85 -16.82 -10.41
N MET A 248 -18.93 -16.07 -10.60
CA MET A 248 -19.23 -14.83 -9.88
C MET A 248 -20.75 -14.74 -9.82
N GLN A 249 -21.31 -14.79 -8.62
CA GLN A 249 -22.76 -14.91 -8.43
C GLN A 249 -23.21 -14.19 -7.17
N GLU A 250 -24.43 -13.67 -7.21
CA GLU A 250 -25.14 -13.19 -6.02
C GLU A 250 -25.47 -14.37 -5.10
N THR A 251 -25.49 -14.08 -3.80
CA THR A 251 -25.93 -15.00 -2.75
C THR A 251 -26.40 -14.19 -1.55
N THR A 252 -26.72 -14.87 -0.46
CA THR A 252 -26.89 -14.26 0.85
C THR A 252 -25.91 -14.86 1.84
N PHE A 253 -25.52 -14.07 2.83
CA PHE A 253 -24.76 -14.54 3.98
C PHE A 253 -25.30 -13.85 5.23
N ARG A 254 -25.71 -14.65 6.23
CA ARG A 254 -26.31 -14.16 7.48
C ARG A 254 -27.50 -13.20 7.26
N GLY A 255 -28.32 -13.48 6.23
CA GLY A 255 -29.48 -12.66 5.87
C GLY A 255 -29.15 -11.34 5.16
N LYS A 256 -27.87 -11.03 4.93
CA LYS A 256 -27.43 -9.85 4.18
C LYS A 256 -27.14 -10.20 2.71
N PRO A 257 -27.27 -9.24 1.78
CA PRO A 257 -26.79 -9.40 0.42
C PRO A 257 -25.31 -9.74 0.39
N ALA A 258 -24.94 -10.67 -0.49
CA ALA A 258 -23.59 -11.16 -0.62
C ALA A 258 -23.28 -11.54 -2.07
N ALA A 259 -22.00 -11.73 -2.37
CA ALA A 259 -21.52 -12.26 -3.63
C ALA A 259 -20.46 -13.32 -3.36
N VAL A 260 -20.36 -14.30 -4.24
CA VAL A 260 -19.22 -15.22 -4.28
C VAL A 260 -18.52 -15.11 -5.61
N TRP A 261 -17.21 -14.93 -5.56
CA TRP A 261 -16.33 -14.92 -6.73
C TRP A 261 -15.27 -16.02 -6.58
N GLU A 262 -15.13 -16.87 -7.58
CA GLU A 262 -14.11 -17.91 -7.61
C GLU A 262 -13.38 -17.86 -8.95
N PHE A 263 -12.06 -17.99 -8.90
CA PHE A 263 -11.21 -17.82 -10.06
C PHE A 263 -9.88 -18.54 -9.89
N THR A 264 -9.20 -18.76 -11.02
CA THR A 264 -7.82 -19.25 -11.05
C THR A 264 -6.90 -18.21 -11.66
N PHE A 265 -5.66 -18.15 -11.19
CA PHE A 265 -4.65 -17.24 -11.72
C PHE A 265 -3.25 -17.85 -11.69
N GLN A 266 -2.39 -17.44 -12.61
CA GLN A 266 -1.00 -17.89 -12.64
C GLN A 266 -0.15 -17.10 -11.64
N GLY A 267 0.28 -17.76 -10.58
CA GLY A 267 1.34 -17.26 -9.69
C GLY A 267 2.73 -17.45 -10.30
N ARG A 268 3.77 -17.01 -9.60
CA ARG A 268 5.15 -17.07 -10.11
C ARG A 268 5.64 -18.46 -10.51
N ALA A 269 5.18 -19.50 -9.81
CA ALA A 269 5.68 -20.87 -9.97
C ALA A 269 4.59 -21.91 -10.24
N ARG A 270 3.30 -21.56 -10.10
CA ARG A 270 2.16 -22.49 -10.22
C ARG A 270 0.86 -21.72 -10.35
N VAL A 271 -0.18 -22.41 -10.80
CA VAL A 271 -1.54 -21.91 -10.81
C VAL A 271 -2.11 -21.94 -9.40
N PHE A 272 -2.79 -20.87 -9.02
CA PHE A 272 -3.56 -20.76 -7.80
C PHE A 272 -5.04 -20.71 -8.13
N ARG A 273 -5.85 -21.11 -7.17
CA ARG A 273 -7.28 -20.87 -7.13
C ARG A 273 -7.62 -20.06 -5.92
N ALA A 274 -8.65 -19.26 -6.07
CA ALA A 274 -9.16 -18.42 -5.02
C ALA A 274 -10.67 -18.38 -5.02
N ILE A 275 -11.22 -18.20 -3.83
CA ILE A 275 -12.63 -17.96 -3.56
C ILE A 275 -12.75 -16.77 -2.62
N ASP A 276 -13.70 -15.90 -2.93
CA ASP A 276 -14.03 -14.73 -2.15
C ASP A 276 -15.53 -14.71 -1.87
N LEU A 277 -15.90 -14.39 -0.62
CA LEU A 277 -17.26 -14.11 -0.19
C LEU A 277 -17.29 -12.71 0.41
N GLY A 278 -17.85 -11.78 -0.36
CA GLY A 278 -18.10 -10.41 0.06
C GLY A 278 -19.55 -10.27 0.48
N TYR A 279 -19.80 -9.66 1.64
CA TYR A 279 -21.16 -9.39 2.10
C TYR A 279 -21.25 -8.08 2.88
N GLY A 280 -22.34 -7.37 2.66
CA GLY A 280 -22.50 -6.03 3.18
C GLY A 280 -23.63 -5.29 2.50
N THR A 281 -23.76 -4.02 2.84
CA THR A 281 -24.75 -3.12 2.23
C THR A 281 -24.04 -1.86 1.78
N ALA A 282 -24.40 -1.35 0.59
CA ALA A 282 -23.87 -0.09 0.07
C ALA A 282 -23.96 1.04 1.11
N GLY A 283 -22.87 1.79 1.29
CA GLY A 283 -22.77 2.86 2.29
C GLY A 283 -22.64 2.38 3.75
N GLY A 284 -22.73 1.08 4.01
CA GLY A 284 -22.46 0.45 5.32
C GLY A 284 -21.09 -0.21 5.33
N ARG A 285 -20.91 -1.24 6.15
CA ARG A 285 -19.69 -2.04 6.15
C ARG A 285 -19.83 -3.26 5.26
N GLU A 286 -18.78 -3.57 4.51
CA GLU A 286 -18.61 -4.82 3.78
C GLU A 286 -17.44 -5.59 4.37
N TYR A 287 -17.63 -6.90 4.50
CA TYR A 287 -16.57 -7.83 4.87
C TYR A 287 -16.36 -8.82 3.75
N ASP A 288 -15.10 -9.20 3.58
CA ASP A 288 -14.68 -10.21 2.63
C ASP A 288 -13.99 -11.35 3.35
N ILE A 289 -14.37 -12.58 2.99
CA ILE A 289 -13.67 -13.80 3.40
C ILE A 289 -13.01 -14.34 2.14
N TYR A 290 -11.70 -14.23 2.07
CA TYR A 290 -10.92 -14.64 0.92
C TYR A 290 -10.02 -15.83 1.26
N LEU A 291 -9.97 -16.85 0.40
CA LEU A 291 -9.00 -17.93 0.46
C LEU A 291 -8.28 -18.06 -0.88
N SER A 292 -6.95 -18.18 -0.86
CA SER A 292 -6.16 -18.62 -2.00
C SER A 292 -5.25 -19.80 -1.64
N ALA A 293 -5.11 -20.74 -2.57
CA ALA A 293 -4.22 -21.89 -2.45
C ALA A 293 -3.78 -22.40 -3.83
N PRO A 294 -2.75 -23.27 -3.92
CA PRO A 294 -2.40 -23.95 -5.17
C PRO A 294 -3.59 -24.71 -5.74
N GLU A 295 -3.86 -24.57 -7.04
CA GLU A 295 -5.01 -25.23 -7.70
C GLU A 295 -4.95 -26.76 -7.56
N SER A 296 -3.74 -27.33 -7.61
CA SER A 296 -3.52 -28.78 -7.43
C SER A 296 -3.86 -29.30 -6.03
N GLU A 297 -3.96 -28.41 -5.04
CA GLU A 297 -4.23 -28.73 -3.63
C GLU A 297 -5.58 -28.15 -3.17
N TRP A 298 -6.41 -27.68 -4.10
CA TRP A 298 -7.63 -26.93 -3.78
C TRP A 298 -8.59 -27.70 -2.87
N SER A 299 -8.76 -29.01 -3.09
CA SER A 299 -9.63 -29.85 -2.26
C SER A 299 -9.16 -29.95 -0.80
N THR A 300 -7.85 -29.80 -0.54
CA THR A 300 -7.27 -29.79 0.80
C THR A 300 -7.56 -28.48 1.52
N TYR A 301 -7.48 -27.34 0.83
CA TYR A 301 -7.62 -26.02 1.45
C TYR A 301 -9.04 -25.46 1.43
N ARG A 302 -9.88 -25.88 0.48
CA ARG A 302 -11.27 -25.40 0.37
C ARG A 302 -12.07 -25.52 1.68
N PRO A 303 -11.94 -26.59 2.49
CA PRO A 303 -12.59 -26.68 3.80
C PRO A 303 -12.19 -25.57 4.78
N VAL A 304 -10.99 -24.98 4.66
CA VAL A 304 -10.57 -23.85 5.48
C VAL A 304 -11.49 -22.66 5.28
N PHE A 305 -11.86 -22.35 4.04
CA PHE A 305 -12.83 -21.29 3.76
C PHE A 305 -14.20 -21.59 4.35
N ASP A 306 -14.69 -22.83 4.25
CA ASP A 306 -16.00 -23.18 4.81
C ASP A 306 -15.99 -23.01 6.34
N ASN A 307 -14.97 -23.52 7.02
CA ASN A 307 -14.83 -23.38 8.46
C ASN A 307 -14.73 -21.92 8.90
N VAL A 308 -13.94 -21.11 8.18
CA VAL A 308 -13.80 -19.67 8.44
C VAL A 308 -15.15 -18.97 8.24
N ARG A 309 -15.82 -19.20 7.10
CA ARG A 309 -17.14 -18.63 6.80
C ARG A 309 -18.17 -19.01 7.86
N ASP A 310 -18.23 -20.27 8.25
CA ASP A 310 -19.28 -20.78 9.15
C ASP A 310 -19.04 -20.34 10.60
N GLY A 311 -17.77 -20.14 11.00
CA GLY A 311 -17.39 -19.61 12.31
C GLY A 311 -17.20 -18.08 12.39
N PHE A 312 -17.23 -17.37 11.26
CA PHE A 312 -17.03 -15.92 11.18
C PHE A 312 -18.12 -15.20 11.97
N THR A 313 -17.77 -14.30 12.89
CA THR A 313 -18.74 -13.56 13.72
C THR A 313 -18.34 -12.09 13.86
N GLU A 314 -19.27 -11.19 13.53
CA GLU A 314 -19.19 -9.75 13.82
C GLU A 314 -19.37 -9.52 15.33
N GLN A 315 -18.50 -8.71 15.94
CA GLN A 315 -18.61 -8.31 17.34
C GLN A 315 -19.46 -7.03 17.46
N PRO A 316 -20.37 -6.96 18.45
CA PRO A 316 -21.06 -5.70 18.76
C PRO A 316 -20.05 -4.65 19.22
N ARG A 317 -20.24 -3.39 18.79
CA ARG A 317 -19.53 -2.25 19.37
C ARG A 317 -20.06 -1.91 20.76
#